data_AF-A0A6B0YWP5-F1
#
_entry.id   AF-A0A6B0YWP5-F1
#
_cell.length_a   1.000
_cell.length_b   1.000
_cell.length_c   1.000
_cell.angle_alpha   90.00
_cell.angle_beta   90.00
_cell.angle_gamma   90.00
#
_symmetry.space_group_name_H-M   'P 1'
#
loop_
_entity.id
_entity.type
_entity.pdbx_description
1 polymer ?
#
loop_
_entity_poly.entity_id
_entity_poly.type
_entity_poly.pdbx_seq_one_letter_code
_entity_poly.pdbx_strand_id
1 'polypeptide(L)' 'GMTYTREGEILKCPWHQWEFDIKTGQALYDPNLRVRTYRVEVENEQVVLYA' A
#
# COMPACT_ATOMS: atom_id res chain seq x y z
N GLY A 1 20.85 -12.87 8.26
CA GLY A 1 19.38 -12.82 8.33
C GLY A 1 18.86 -12.23 7.04
N MET A 2 17.76 -12.72 6.50
CA MET A 2 17.14 -12.12 5.30
C MET A 2 16.70 -10.70 5.63
N THR A 3 17.29 -9.72 4.95
CA THR A 3 16.96 -8.30 5.09
C THR A 3 15.82 -8.00 4.13
N TYR A 4 14.61 -7.74 4.64
CA TYR A 4 13.50 -7.32 3.79
C TYR A 4 13.71 -5.86 3.40
N THR A 5 13.93 -5.61 2.11
CA THR A 5 14.34 -4.27 1.62
C THR A 5 13.21 -3.23 1.65
N ARG A 6 11.97 -3.62 2.01
CA ARG A 6 10.75 -2.80 1.88
C ARG A 6 9.71 -3.11 2.99
N GLU A 7 10.18 -3.34 4.21
CA GLU A 7 9.31 -3.62 5.35
C GLU A 7 8.32 -2.45 5.58
N GLY A 8 7.04 -2.77 5.75
CA GLY A 8 5.98 -1.77 5.94
C GLY A 8 5.53 -1.04 4.67
N GLU A 9 6.14 -1.30 3.50
CA GLU A 9 5.73 -0.69 2.23
C GLU A 9 4.83 -1.60 1.38
N ILE A 10 4.88 -2.91 1.62
CA ILE A 10 4.16 -3.91 0.84
C ILE A 10 3.03 -4.52 1.66
N LEU A 11 1.80 -4.35 1.18
CA LEU A 11 0.62 -5.01 1.72
C LEU A 11 0.43 -6.35 1.00
N LYS A 12 0.30 -7.44 1.76
CA LYS A 12 -0.02 -8.76 1.23
C LYS A 12 -1.46 -9.15 1.57
N CYS A 13 -2.26 -9.49 0.55
CA CYS A 13 -3.61 -9.98 0.76
C CYS A 13 -3.58 -11.38 1.42
N PRO A 14 -4.31 -11.62 2.53
CA PRO A 14 -4.29 -12.90 3.22
C PRO A 14 -5.00 -14.03 2.45
N TRP A 15 -5.83 -13.72 1.46
CA TRP A 15 -6.59 -14.73 0.74
C TRP A 15 -5.82 -15.32 -0.44
N HIS A 16 -5.38 -14.48 -1.37
CA HIS A 16 -4.75 -14.89 -2.62
C HIS A 16 -3.27 -14.50 -2.72
N GLN A 17 -2.70 -13.97 -1.62
CA GLN A 17 -1.27 -13.74 -1.46
C GLN A 17 -0.65 -12.73 -2.44
N TRP A 18 -1.48 -11.94 -3.12
CA TRP A 18 -1.03 -10.82 -3.96
C TRP A 18 -0.50 -9.68 -3.12
N GLU A 19 0.50 -9.01 -3.69
CA GLU A 19 1.26 -7.94 -3.04
C GLU A 19 1.02 -6.61 -3.73
N PHE A 20 0.91 -5.56 -2.93
CA PHE A 20 0.61 -4.21 -3.38
C PHE A 20 1.53 -3.20 -2.71
N ASP A 21 2.03 -2.26 -3.49
CA ASP A 21 2.75 -1.09 -2.98
C ASP A 21 1.76 -0.14 -2.28
N ILE A 22 1.93 0.08 -0.98
CA ILE A 22 0.98 0.87 -0.16
C ILE A 22 0.88 2.33 -0.65
N LYS A 23 1.99 2.90 -1.14
CA LYS A 23 2.05 4.31 -1.55
C LYS A 23 1.29 4.56 -2.85
N THR A 24 1.29 3.59 -3.77
CA THR A 24 0.81 3.79 -5.15
C THR A 24 -0.38 2.91 -5.52
N GLY A 25 -0.73 1.94 -4.67
CA GLY A 25 -1.74 0.93 -4.93
C GLY A 25 -1.36 -0.08 -6.02
N GLN A 26 -0.14 -0.01 -6.56
CA GLN A 26 0.32 -0.88 -7.65
C GLN A 26 0.42 -2.33 -7.20
N ALA A 27 -0.24 -3.23 -7.94
CA ALA A 27 0.00 -4.66 -7.80
C ALA A 27 1.42 -4.99 -8.29
N LEU A 28 2.18 -5.76 -7.49
CA LEU A 28 3.55 -6.16 -7.84
C LEU A 28 3.56 -7.26 -8.92
N TYR A 29 2.47 -8.01 -9.07
CA TYR A 29 2.36 -9.11 -10.03
C TYR A 29 1.82 -8.68 -11.40
N ASP A 30 1.17 -7.51 -11.48
CA ASP A 30 0.62 -6.96 -12.73
C ASP A 30 0.76 -5.43 -12.73
N PRO A 31 1.66 -4.85 -13.56
CA PRO A 31 1.90 -3.42 -13.61
C PRO A 31 0.69 -2.60 -14.11
N ASN A 32 -0.32 -3.24 -14.71
CA ASN A 32 -1.52 -2.57 -15.20
C ASN A 32 -2.64 -2.51 -14.15
N LEU A 33 -2.50 -3.24 -13.03
CA LEU A 33 -3.52 -3.33 -11.99
C LEU A 33 -3.16 -2.47 -10.77
N ARG A 34 -4.10 -1.64 -10.32
CA ARG A 34 -3.96 -0.82 -9.12
C ARG A 34 -5.20 -0.89 -8.25
N VAL A 35 -5.01 -0.96 -6.93
CA VAL A 35 -6.09 -0.68 -5.97
C VAL A 35 -6.26 0.83 -5.83
N ARG A 36 -7.47 1.28 -5.48
CA ARG A 36 -7.75 2.70 -5.27
C ARG A 36 -6.94 3.24 -4.08
N THR A 37 -6.30 4.37 -4.27
CA THR A 37 -5.59 5.12 -3.23
C THR A 37 -6.29 6.45 -2.98
N TYR A 38 -6.07 7.01 -1.79
CA TYR A 38 -6.52 8.35 -1.43
C TYR A 38 -5.35 9.16 -0.88
N ARG A 39 -5.35 10.47 -1.11
CA ARG A 39 -4.44 11.36 -0.39
C ARG A 39 -4.92 11.44 1.06
N VAL A 40 -4.01 11.23 2.00
CA VAL A 40 -4.29 11.31 3.44
C VAL A 40 -3.22 12.13 4.13
N GLU A 41 -3.60 12.87 5.17
CA GLU A 41 -2.68 13.63 6.03
C GLU A 41 -3.08 13.47 7.49
N VAL A 42 -2.14 13.74 8.40
CA VAL A 42 -2.42 13.83 9.84
C VAL A 42 -2.57 15.30 10.20
N GLU A 43 -3.77 15.69 10.60
CA GLU A 43 -4.11 17.05 11.02
C GLU A 43 -4.72 16.99 12.42
N ASN A 44 -4.14 17.74 13.37
CA ASN A 44 -4.64 17.78 14.75
C ASN A 44 -4.89 16.37 15.34
N GLU A 45 -3.92 15.47 15.17
CA GLU A 45 -3.98 14.06 15.62
C GLU A 45 -5.05 13.19 14.95
N GLN A 46 -5.72 13.70 13.92
CA GLN A 46 -6.70 12.95 13.12
C GLN A 46 -6.14 12.61 11.74
N VAL A 47 -6.48 11.42 11.24
CA VAL A 47 -6.20 11.05 9.85
C VAL A 47 -7.32 11.60 8.97
N VAL A 48 -6.99 12.55 8.10
CA VAL A 48 -7.92 13.18 7.17
C VAL A 48 -7.75 12.55 5.79
N LEU A 49 -8.86 12.22 5.14
CA LEU A 49 -8.89 11.68 3.78
C LEU A 49 -9.42 12.73 2.79
N TYR A 50 -8.65 12.97 1.74
CA TYR A 50 -8.98 13.90 0.65
C TYR A 50 -9.53 13.09 -0.54
N ALA A 51 -10.85 13.16 -0.74
CA ALA A 51 -11.57 12.46 -1.80
C ALA A 51 -11.90 13.37 -2.98
#